data_AF-A0A7J8UUX8-F1
#
_entry.id   AF-A0A7J8UUX8-F1
#
_cell.length_a   1.000
_cell.length_b   1.000
_cell.length_c   1.000
_cell.angle_alpha   90.00
_cell.angle_beta   90.00
_cell.angle_gamma   90.00
#
_symmetry.space_group_name_H-M   'P 1'
#
loop_
_entity.id
_entity.type
_entity.pdbx_description
1 polymer ?
#
loop_
_entity_poly.entity_id
_entity_poly.type
_entity_poly.pdbx_seq_one_letter_code
_entity_poly.pdbx_strand_id
1 'polypeptide(L)'
;MHEEKETALLATAQLRELHIGGLPKLKYIWKNDPKGIFSFKKICAISVLGCRSLKNVFPASVAKDLPQLGYLAISDCGLEEIVSKLEEGSDSEIAVNFKFDQLYALMLWRLPELKCFYPGKYTAKWPMLNKLEVIECGKMKILGTQLDSPIHPPLF
;
A
#
# COMPACT_ATOMS: atom_id res chain seq x y z
N MET A 1 -26.63 -26.03 -15.89
CA MET A 1 -25.20 -26.43 -15.90
C MET A 1 -24.27 -25.44 -16.60
N HIS A 2 -24.76 -24.49 -17.43
CA HIS A 2 -23.93 -23.40 -17.98
C HIS A 2 -23.73 -22.24 -17.00
N GLU A 3 -24.75 -21.90 -16.22
CA GLU A 3 -24.77 -20.73 -15.31
C GLU A 3 -23.87 -20.89 -14.07
N GLU A 4 -23.74 -22.11 -13.53
CA GLU A 4 -22.81 -22.45 -12.42
C GLU A 4 -21.33 -22.37 -12.81
N LYS A 5 -20.99 -22.68 -14.06
CA LYS A 5 -19.60 -22.60 -14.56
C LYS A 5 -19.17 -21.16 -14.79
N GLU A 6 -20.09 -20.29 -15.20
CA GLU A 6 -19.84 -18.87 -15.45
C GLU A 6 -19.72 -18.08 -14.15
N THR A 7 -20.56 -18.37 -13.14
CA THR A 7 -20.39 -17.87 -11.77
C THR A 7 -19.12 -18.40 -11.09
N ALA A 8 -18.72 -19.65 -11.34
CA ALA A 8 -17.44 -20.18 -10.88
C ALA A 8 -16.21 -19.53 -11.56
N LEU A 9 -16.29 -19.22 -12.86
CA LEU A 9 -15.22 -18.48 -13.55
C LEU A 9 -15.06 -17.05 -12.98
N LEU A 10 -16.18 -16.37 -12.74
CA LEU A 10 -16.19 -15.02 -12.13
C LEU A 10 -15.64 -15.02 -10.70
N ALA A 11 -15.77 -16.12 -9.95
CA ALA A 11 -15.19 -16.31 -8.62
C ALA A 11 -13.64 -16.50 -8.63
N THR A 12 -13.02 -16.68 -9.80
CA THR A 12 -11.59 -17.03 -9.93
C THR A 12 -10.70 -15.94 -10.53
N ALA A 13 -11.28 -14.85 -11.05
CA ALA A 13 -10.49 -13.71 -11.55
C ALA A 13 -9.95 -12.88 -10.37
N GLN A 14 -8.87 -13.36 -9.76
CA GLN A 14 -8.21 -12.68 -8.65
C GLN A 14 -7.07 -11.80 -9.19
N LEU A 15 -7.16 -10.49 -8.93
CA LEU A 15 -6.16 -9.53 -9.37
C LEU A 15 -4.81 -9.84 -8.71
N ARG A 16 -3.76 -9.95 -9.52
CA ARG A 16 -2.38 -10.19 -9.07
C ARG A 16 -1.51 -8.94 -9.14
N GLU A 17 -1.65 -8.20 -10.24
CA GLU A 17 -0.84 -7.02 -10.50
C GLU A 17 -1.75 -5.84 -10.79
N LEU A 18 -1.45 -4.69 -10.20
CA LEU A 18 -2.21 -3.46 -10.38
C LEU A 18 -1.26 -2.34 -10.81
N HIS A 19 -1.44 -1.87 -12.04
CA HIS A 19 -0.68 -0.77 -12.62
C HIS A 19 -1.59 0.43 -12.87
N ILE A 20 -1.27 1.57 -12.27
CA ILE A 20 -2.06 2.80 -12.35
C ILE A 20 -1.15 3.92 -12.82
N GLY A 21 -1.43 4.50 -13.99
CA GLY A 21 -0.55 5.47 -14.63
C GLY A 21 -1.28 6.69 -15.17
N GLY A 22 -0.73 7.88 -14.93
CA GLY A 22 -1.12 9.10 -15.65
C GLY A 22 -2.56 9.55 -15.41
N LEU A 23 -3.11 9.32 -14.21
CA LEU A 23 -4.47 9.72 -13.85
C LEU A 23 -4.46 10.97 -12.94
N PRO A 24 -4.46 12.20 -13.53
CA PRO A 24 -4.25 13.43 -12.77
C PRO A 24 -5.38 13.78 -11.80
N LYS A 25 -6.59 13.22 -11.98
CA LYS A 25 -7.76 13.44 -11.11
C LYS A 25 -8.04 12.28 -10.15
N LEU A 26 -7.28 11.18 -10.22
CA LEU A 26 -7.49 10.03 -9.33
C LEU A 26 -7.10 10.41 -7.91
N LYS A 27 -8.07 10.32 -6.98
CA LYS A 27 -7.86 10.63 -5.55
C LYS A 27 -7.65 9.39 -4.70
N TYR A 28 -8.33 8.29 -5.04
CA TYR A 28 -8.33 7.03 -4.31
C TYR A 28 -8.34 5.86 -5.29
N ILE A 29 -7.55 4.83 -5.00
CA ILE A 29 -7.46 3.60 -5.81
C ILE A 29 -8.59 2.64 -5.44
N TRP A 30 -8.76 2.44 -4.13
CA TRP A 30 -9.74 1.53 -3.59
C TRP A 30 -11.00 2.32 -3.24
N LYS A 31 -12.14 1.92 -3.79
CA LYS A 31 -13.44 2.35 -3.26
C LYS A 31 -13.74 1.51 -2.02
N ASN A 32 -14.30 2.14 -0.99
CA ASN A 32 -14.82 1.41 0.18
C ASN A 32 -15.67 0.24 -0.32
N ASP A 33 -15.32 -0.96 0.12
CA ASP A 33 -16.07 -2.18 -0.11
C ASP A 33 -16.81 -2.53 1.17
N PRO A 34 -17.98 -1.91 1.44
CA PRO A 34 -18.71 -2.12 2.68
C PRO A 34 -19.19 -3.58 2.85
N LYS A 35 -19.12 -4.39 1.79
CA LYS A 35 -19.59 -5.78 1.78
C LYS A 35 -18.44 -6.80 1.75
N GLY A 36 -17.18 -6.37 1.65
CA GLY A 36 -16.02 -7.27 1.60
C GLY A 36 -16.03 -8.24 0.40
N ILE A 37 -16.67 -7.84 -0.71
CA ILE A 37 -16.77 -8.63 -1.94
C ILE A 37 -15.41 -8.75 -2.63
N PHE A 38 -14.56 -7.73 -2.54
CA PHE A 38 -13.24 -7.72 -3.15
C PHE A 38 -12.20 -8.31 -2.20
N SER A 39 -11.58 -9.42 -2.63
CA SER A 39 -10.40 -9.97 -1.97
C SER A 39 -9.14 -9.48 -2.66
N PHE A 40 -8.21 -8.91 -1.88
CA PHE A 40 -6.91 -8.44 -2.38
C PHE A 40 -5.76 -9.40 -2.06
N LYS A 41 -6.10 -10.61 -1.57
CA LYS A 41 -5.15 -11.60 -1.05
C LYS A 41 -4.14 -12.14 -2.06
N LYS A 42 -4.42 -12.01 -3.37
CA LYS A 42 -3.52 -12.44 -4.44
C LYS A 42 -2.71 -11.33 -5.06
N ILE A 43 -2.93 -10.08 -4.67
CA ILE A 43 -2.14 -8.98 -5.20
C ILE A 43 -0.70 -9.15 -4.73
N CYS A 44 0.21 -9.28 -5.69
CA CYS A 44 1.63 -9.45 -5.47
C CYS A 44 2.46 -8.26 -5.96
N ALA A 45 1.93 -7.44 -6.89
CA ALA A 45 2.64 -6.25 -7.37
C ALA A 45 1.68 -5.06 -7.56
N ILE A 46 2.11 -3.89 -7.11
CA ILE A 46 1.42 -2.62 -7.34
C ILE A 46 2.42 -1.59 -7.83
N SER A 47 2.11 -0.92 -8.94
CA SER A 47 2.86 0.25 -9.41
C SER A 47 1.94 1.43 -9.67
N VAL A 48 2.27 2.60 -9.13
CA VAL A 48 1.51 3.83 -9.33
C VAL A 48 2.43 4.92 -9.87
N LEU A 49 2.10 5.50 -11.02
CA LEU A 49 2.93 6.48 -11.72
C LEU A 49 2.12 7.71 -12.12
N GLY A 50 2.62 8.91 -11.83
CA GLY A 50 2.09 10.15 -12.41
C GLY A 50 0.67 10.54 -11.95
N CYS A 51 0.23 10.07 -10.77
CA CYS A 51 -1.10 10.36 -10.23
C CYS A 51 -1.06 11.53 -9.23
N ARG A 52 -1.10 12.75 -9.75
CA ARG A 52 -0.85 13.99 -8.97
C ARG A 52 -1.93 14.33 -7.92
N SER A 53 -3.17 13.86 -8.06
CA SER A 53 -4.24 14.09 -7.08
C SER A 53 -4.38 12.97 -6.04
N LEU A 54 -3.58 11.90 -6.15
CA LEU A 54 -3.70 10.72 -5.30
C LEU A 54 -3.32 11.06 -3.86
N LYS A 55 -4.17 10.70 -2.89
CA LYS A 55 -3.95 11.05 -1.47
C LYS A 55 -3.32 9.94 -0.65
N ASN A 56 -3.78 8.71 -0.87
CA ASN A 56 -3.24 7.50 -0.26
C ASN A 56 -3.24 6.36 -1.28
N VAL A 57 -2.37 5.36 -1.05
CA VAL A 57 -2.41 4.14 -1.87
C VAL A 57 -3.44 3.19 -1.29
N PHE A 58 -3.45 2.96 0.03
CA PHE A 58 -4.34 2.00 0.67
C PHE A 58 -5.14 2.61 1.82
N PRO A 59 -6.42 2.28 1.97
CA PRO A 59 -7.06 2.25 3.28
C PRO A 59 -6.38 1.22 4.19
N ALA A 60 -6.33 1.47 5.50
CA ALA A 60 -5.80 0.50 6.46
C ALA A 60 -6.52 -0.86 6.42
N SER A 61 -7.81 -0.90 6.09
CA SER A 61 -8.57 -2.14 5.90
C SER A 61 -8.02 -3.00 4.77
N VAL A 62 -7.63 -2.38 3.65
CA VAL A 62 -7.03 -3.05 2.50
C VAL A 62 -5.60 -3.45 2.82
N ALA A 63 -4.80 -2.55 3.41
CA ALA A 63 -3.40 -2.82 3.75
C ALA A 63 -3.21 -4.01 4.71
N LYS A 64 -4.23 -4.34 5.52
CA LYS A 64 -4.24 -5.53 6.39
C LYS A 64 -4.43 -6.85 5.63
N ASP A 65 -4.99 -6.83 4.41
CA ASP A 65 -5.36 -8.02 3.63
C ASP A 65 -4.51 -8.18 2.34
N LEU A 66 -3.22 -7.82 2.42
CA LEU A 66 -2.23 -7.94 1.33
C LEU A 66 -1.07 -8.92 1.65
N PRO A 67 -1.36 -10.18 2.03
CA PRO A 67 -0.33 -11.13 2.46
C PRO A 67 0.66 -11.54 1.37
N GLN A 68 0.33 -11.32 0.09
CA GLN A 68 1.18 -11.71 -1.05
C GLN A 68 1.90 -10.53 -1.69
N LEU A 69 1.70 -9.29 -1.21
CA LEU A 69 2.30 -8.11 -1.82
C LEU A 69 3.82 -8.18 -1.68
N GLY A 70 4.49 -8.40 -2.82
CA GLY A 70 5.94 -8.48 -2.91
C GLY A 70 6.59 -7.20 -3.44
N TYR A 71 5.89 -6.47 -4.29
CA TYR A 71 6.42 -5.31 -4.98
C TYR A 71 5.47 -4.11 -4.85
N LEU A 72 6.00 -2.98 -4.35
CA LEU A 72 5.30 -1.70 -4.33
C LEU A 72 6.21 -0.60 -4.89
N ALA A 73 5.80 -0.01 -6.00
CA ALA A 73 6.47 1.13 -6.60
C ALA A 73 5.52 2.32 -6.77
N ILE A 74 5.93 3.50 -6.32
CA ILE A 74 5.13 4.73 -6.41
C ILE A 74 6.04 5.84 -6.89
N SER A 75 5.65 6.50 -7.98
CA SER A 75 6.45 7.56 -8.58
C SER A 75 5.62 8.73 -9.10
N ASP A 76 6.11 9.95 -8.93
CA ASP A 76 5.50 11.18 -9.47
C ASP A 76 4.02 11.38 -9.04
N CYS A 77 3.72 11.09 -7.77
CA CYS A 77 2.36 11.18 -7.21
C CYS A 77 2.27 12.23 -6.10
N GLY A 78 1.08 12.83 -5.93
CA GLY A 78 0.78 13.81 -4.87
C GLY A 78 0.45 13.19 -3.51
N LEU A 79 1.00 12.00 -3.24
CA LEU A 79 0.70 11.14 -2.12
C LEU A 79 1.12 11.77 -0.79
N GLU A 80 0.23 11.81 0.21
CA GLU A 80 0.57 12.32 1.55
C GLU A 80 0.97 11.21 2.52
N GLU A 81 0.36 10.04 2.38
CA GLU A 81 0.60 8.85 3.19
C GLU A 81 0.41 7.59 2.33
N ILE A 82 1.15 6.51 2.60
CA ILE A 82 0.98 5.25 1.84
C ILE A 82 -0.32 4.56 2.25
N VAL A 83 -0.57 4.49 3.55
CA VAL A 83 -1.76 3.90 4.16
C VAL A 83 -2.54 4.97 4.93
N SER A 84 -3.83 5.11 4.66
CA SER A 84 -4.71 6.03 5.40
C SER A 84 -5.27 5.41 6.67
N LYS A 85 -5.65 6.27 7.64
CA LYS A 85 -6.32 5.84 8.89
C LYS A 85 -7.58 5.01 8.60
N LEU A 86 -7.93 4.13 9.54
CA LEU A 86 -9.32 3.69 9.68
C LEU A 86 -10.18 4.92 10.02
N GLU A 87 -11.47 4.87 9.66
CA GLU A 87 -12.41 6.00 9.64
C GLU A 87 -12.30 6.99 10.83
N GLU A 88 -12.77 8.22 10.60
CA GLU A 88 -12.81 9.30 11.60
C GLU A 88 -13.42 8.81 12.92
N GLY A 89 -12.62 8.81 13.99
CA GLY A 89 -13.03 8.39 15.33
C GLY A 89 -12.32 7.16 15.89
N SER A 90 -11.56 6.41 15.07
CA SER A 90 -10.70 5.34 15.59
C SER A 90 -9.32 5.87 15.99
N ASP A 91 -9.25 6.75 16.99
CA ASP A 91 -8.03 6.97 17.77
C ASP A 91 -7.85 5.77 18.73
N SER A 92 -7.76 4.58 18.15
CA SER A 92 -7.39 3.40 18.91
C SER A 92 -5.93 3.56 19.30
N GLU A 93 -5.65 3.57 20.60
CA GLU A 93 -4.28 3.52 21.12
C GLU A 93 -3.53 2.25 20.70
N ILE A 94 -4.26 1.25 20.17
CA ILE A 94 -3.76 -0.04 19.74
C ILE A 94 -3.01 0.13 18.42
N ALA A 95 -1.73 -0.24 18.43
CA ALA A 95 -0.91 -0.24 17.22
C ALA A 95 -1.49 -1.20 16.17
N VAL A 96 -1.67 -0.70 14.95
CA VAL A 96 -2.11 -1.53 13.82
C VAL A 96 -0.93 -2.37 13.34
N ASN A 97 -1.09 -3.68 13.29
CA ASN A 97 -0.09 -4.57 12.71
C ASN A 97 -0.33 -4.76 11.21
N PHE A 98 0.62 -4.33 10.39
CA PHE A 98 0.60 -4.56 8.94
C PHE A 98 1.52 -5.73 8.55
N LYS A 99 0.94 -6.76 7.92
CA LYS A 99 1.64 -7.99 7.52
C LYS A 99 2.16 -7.92 6.09
N PHE A 100 3.21 -7.14 5.89
CA PHE A 100 3.94 -7.06 4.61
C PHE A 100 5.09 -8.08 4.56
N ASP A 101 4.82 -9.33 4.95
CA ASP A 101 5.84 -10.36 5.14
C ASP A 101 6.53 -10.76 3.83
N GLN A 102 5.85 -10.60 2.69
CA GLN A 102 6.36 -10.95 1.36
C GLN A 102 6.98 -9.77 0.62
N LEU A 103 6.88 -8.55 1.16
CA LEU A 103 7.34 -7.33 0.49
C LEU A 103 8.87 -7.35 0.37
N TYR A 104 9.35 -7.58 -0.85
CA TYR A 104 10.78 -7.62 -1.16
C TYR A 104 11.28 -6.29 -1.73
N ALA A 105 10.42 -5.53 -2.42
CA ALA A 105 10.79 -4.24 -3.02
C ALA A 105 9.78 -3.13 -2.67
N LEU A 106 10.29 -2.05 -2.07
CA LEU A 106 9.59 -0.80 -1.85
C LEU A 106 10.35 0.35 -2.53
N MET A 107 9.74 0.96 -3.53
CA MET A 107 10.36 2.05 -4.32
C MET A 107 9.46 3.28 -4.32
N LEU A 108 9.97 4.36 -3.76
CA LEU A 108 9.28 5.63 -3.57
C LEU A 108 10.11 6.72 -4.23
N TRP A 109 9.61 7.29 -5.33
CA TRP A 109 10.36 8.25 -6.13
C TRP A 109 9.56 9.52 -6.41
N ARG A 110 10.14 10.69 -6.14
CA ARG A 110 9.54 12.00 -6.48
C ARG A 110 8.14 12.14 -5.88
N LEU A 111 8.06 11.97 -4.55
CA LEU A 111 6.83 12.09 -3.77
C LEU A 111 6.95 13.28 -2.80
N PRO A 112 6.84 14.53 -3.30
CA PRO A 112 7.14 15.72 -2.51
C PRO A 112 6.16 15.94 -1.35
N GLU A 113 4.97 15.35 -1.41
CA GLU A 113 3.93 15.48 -0.39
C GLU A 113 3.95 14.37 0.67
N LEU A 114 4.76 13.32 0.48
CA LEU A 114 4.73 12.12 1.32
C LEU A 114 5.32 12.41 2.70
N LYS A 115 4.52 12.22 3.75
CA LYS A 115 4.88 12.52 5.15
C LYS A 115 5.27 11.27 5.93
N CYS A 116 4.53 10.17 5.76
CA CYS A 116 4.71 8.94 6.52
C CYS A 116 4.13 7.71 5.81
N PHE A 117 4.44 6.52 6.33
CA PHE A 117 3.82 5.27 5.87
C PHE A 117 2.36 5.18 6.31
N TYR A 118 2.11 5.39 7.60
CA TYR A 118 0.78 5.40 8.24
C TYR A 118 0.78 6.47 9.34
N PRO A 119 -0.26 7.30 9.45
CA PRO A 119 -0.30 8.42 10.41
C PRO A 119 -0.67 8.00 11.85
N GLY A 120 -1.11 6.75 12.09
CA GLY A 120 -1.40 6.22 13.42
C GLY A 120 -0.24 5.40 14.00
N LYS A 121 -0.42 4.83 15.21
CA LYS A 121 0.52 3.85 15.77
C LYS A 121 0.46 2.57 14.94
N TYR A 122 1.60 2.04 14.52
CA TYR A 122 1.64 0.78 13.80
C TYR A 122 2.89 -0.03 14.13
N THR A 123 2.80 -1.32 13.85
CA THR A 123 3.96 -2.20 13.71
C THR A 123 3.94 -2.79 12.32
N ALA A 124 5.09 -2.80 11.67
CA ALA A 124 5.25 -3.46 10.38
C ALA A 124 6.57 -4.19 10.39
N LYS A 125 6.54 -5.48 10.02
CA LYS A 125 7.74 -6.28 9.80
C LYS A 125 7.87 -6.54 8.32
N TRP A 126 9.06 -6.30 7.79
CA TRP A 126 9.37 -6.50 6.37
C TRP A 126 10.52 -7.50 6.22
N PRO A 127 10.34 -8.76 6.66
CA PRO A 127 11.41 -9.75 6.75
C PRO A 127 12.03 -10.10 5.39
N MET A 128 11.30 -9.92 4.29
CA MET A 128 11.76 -10.22 2.93
C MET A 128 12.29 -8.98 2.19
N LEU A 129 12.24 -7.79 2.80
CA LEU A 129 12.66 -6.57 2.12
C LEU A 129 14.14 -6.64 1.81
N ASN A 130 14.46 -6.54 0.52
CA ASN A 130 15.84 -6.53 0.02
C ASN A 130 16.14 -5.27 -0.79
N LYS A 131 15.10 -4.57 -1.24
CA LYS A 131 15.20 -3.35 -2.03
C LYS A 131 14.32 -2.26 -1.44
N LEU A 132 14.96 -1.23 -0.90
CA LEU A 132 14.31 -0.01 -0.43
C LEU A 132 14.92 1.19 -1.14
N GLU A 133 14.12 1.92 -1.90
CA GLU A 133 14.53 3.18 -2.50
C GLU A 133 13.57 4.28 -2.10
N VAL A 134 14.11 5.37 -1.56
CA VAL A 134 13.36 6.58 -1.22
C VAL A 134 14.13 7.76 -1.80
N ILE A 135 13.68 8.26 -2.95
CA ILE A 135 14.36 9.31 -3.72
C ILE A 135 13.40 10.49 -3.87
N GLU A 136 13.87 11.70 -3.58
CA GLU A 136 13.08 12.94 -3.74
C GLU A 136 11.71 12.90 -3.02
N CYS A 137 11.68 12.35 -1.80
CA CYS A 137 10.49 12.29 -0.92
C CYS A 137 10.60 13.30 0.24
N GLY A 138 10.68 14.60 -0.08
CA GLY A 138 11.21 15.63 0.81
C GLY A 138 10.49 15.90 2.14
N LYS A 139 9.26 15.41 2.34
CA LYS A 139 8.50 15.58 3.59
C LYS A 139 8.54 14.35 4.51
N MET A 140 9.13 13.24 4.05
CA MET A 140 9.03 11.97 4.75
C MET A 140 9.97 11.96 5.96
N LYS A 141 9.41 11.76 7.16
CA LYS A 141 10.23 11.54 8.36
C LYS A 141 10.66 10.06 8.39
N ILE A 142 11.96 9.83 8.54
CA ILE A 142 12.61 8.52 8.43
C ILE A 142 11.90 7.48 9.32
N LEU A 143 11.67 6.29 8.77
CA LEU A 143 10.97 5.14 9.37
C LEU A 143 11.72 4.47 10.56
N GLY A 144 12.74 5.13 11.11
CA GLY A 144 13.80 4.53 11.92
C GLY A 144 13.41 4.05 13.32
N THR A 145 12.20 4.36 13.83
CA THR A 145 11.76 3.91 15.16
C THR A 145 10.68 2.83 15.14
N GLN A 146 10.18 2.45 13.95
CA GLN A 146 9.04 1.53 13.82
C GLN A 146 9.28 0.38 12.81
N LEU A 147 10.51 0.23 12.33
CA LEU A 147 10.93 -0.86 11.45
C LEU A 147 11.94 -1.76 12.16
N ASP A 148 11.51 -2.97 12.50
CA ASP A 148 12.45 -4.07 12.76
C ASP A 148 12.82 -4.69 11.41
N SER A 149 13.77 -4.06 10.70
CA SER A 149 14.36 -4.62 9.47
C SER A 149 15.83 -4.95 9.74
N PRO A 150 16.37 -6.07 9.21
CA PRO A 150 17.80 -6.39 9.29
C PRO A 150 18.68 -5.45 8.44
N ILE A 151 18.09 -4.53 7.68
CA ILE A 151 18.82 -3.55 6.89
C ILE A 151 19.19 -2.38 7.80
N HIS A 152 20.50 -2.14 7.97
CA HIS A 152 21.02 -0.89 8.54
C HIS A 152 20.33 0.30 7.84
N PRO A 153 19.80 1.28 8.59
CA PRO A 153 19.02 2.36 7.99
C PRO A 153 19.83 3.04 6.88
N PRO A 154 19.22 3.40 5.73
CA PRO A 154 19.92 4.22 4.76
C PRO A 154 20.32 5.53 5.45
N LEU A 155 21.61 5.85 5.36
CA LEU A 155 22.18 7.13 5.74
C LEU A 155 21.60 8.24 4.85
N PHE A 156 20.49 8.83 5.26
CA PHE A 156 20.08 10.20 4.90
C PHE A 156 19.21 10.76 6.03
#